data_AF-A0A961ST48-F1
#
_entry.id   AF-A0A961ST48-F1
#
_cell.length_a   1.000
_cell.length_b   1.000
_cell.length_c   1.000
_cell.angle_alpha   90.00
_cell.angle_beta   90.00
_cell.angle_gamma   90.00
#
_symmetry.space_group_name_H-M   'P 1'
#
loop_
_entity.id
_entity.type
_entity.pdbx_description
1 polymer ?
#
loop_
_entity_poly.entity_id
_entity_poly.type
_entity_poly.pdbx_seq_one_letter_code
_entity_poly.pdbx_strand_id
1 'polypeptide(L)'
;MAVESANQQFTATSFLDGANAQYIEQLYARYQDDPNAVTPEWRQFFAALADAPADVTKAAKGASWQKKNWPLPMNGELVNALDGDWPAVEKAVAKKIEARAVAEAPARPMSPQEIERAARDSVRAIMMIRA
;
A
#
# COMPACT_ATOMS: atom_id res chain seq x y z
N MET A 1 5.06 44.37 18.82
CA MET A 1 6.20 43.91 18.00
C MET A 1 6.45 42.41 18.16
N ALA A 2 6.52 41.84 19.37
CA ALA A 2 6.79 40.39 19.57
C ALA A 2 5.68 39.43 19.08
N VAL A 3 4.41 39.81 19.18
CA VAL A 3 3.27 38.99 18.69
C VAL A 3 3.24 38.94 17.16
N GLU A 4 3.58 40.05 16.51
CA GLU A 4 3.67 40.16 15.06
C GLU A 4 4.76 39.23 14.49
N SER A 5 5.94 39.22 15.11
CA SER A 5 7.06 38.36 14.68
C SER A 5 6.74 36.87 14.85
N ALA A 6 6.06 36.50 15.94
CA ALA A 6 5.67 35.10 16.18
C ALA A 6 4.65 34.61 15.13
N ASN A 7 3.67 35.45 14.77
CA ASN A 7 2.69 35.13 13.74
C ASN A 7 3.30 35.01 12.34
N GLN A 8 4.29 35.85 12.02
CA GLN A 8 5.02 35.77 10.74
C GLN A 8 5.83 34.48 10.64
N GLN A 9 6.52 34.09 11.71
CA GLN A 9 7.25 32.81 11.76
C GLN A 9 6.30 31.63 11.64
N PHE A 10 5.19 31.64 12.38
CA PHE A 10 4.16 30.60 12.30
C PHE A 10 3.60 30.46 10.89
N THR A 11 3.26 31.58 10.23
CA THR A 11 2.77 31.57 8.85
C THR A 11 3.82 30.98 7.90
N ALA A 12 5.08 31.39 8.06
CA ALA A 12 6.18 30.90 7.23
C ALA A 12 6.44 29.40 7.41
N THR A 13 6.20 28.81 8.59
CA THR A 13 6.44 27.37 8.84
C THR A 13 5.16 26.53 8.84
N SER A 14 3.98 27.15 8.69
CA SER A 14 2.67 26.47 8.73
C SER A 14 2.56 25.31 7.73
N PHE A 15 3.30 25.37 6.62
CA PHE A 15 3.33 24.31 5.62
C PHE A 15 3.96 23.01 6.14
N LEU A 16 4.83 23.07 7.16
CA LEU A 16 5.49 21.93 7.83
C LEU A 16 4.56 21.18 8.79
N ASP A 17 3.25 21.44 8.76
CA ASP A 17 2.29 20.69 9.55
C ASP A 17 2.30 19.19 9.20
N GLY A 18 2.07 18.34 10.20
CA GLY A 18 2.17 16.89 10.09
C GLY A 18 1.26 16.29 9.02
N ALA A 19 0.14 16.95 8.71
CA ALA A 19 -0.76 16.55 7.63
C ALA A 19 -0.08 16.57 6.24
N ASN A 20 0.93 17.43 6.05
CA ASN A 20 1.68 17.56 4.80
C ASN A 20 3.01 16.79 4.81
N ALA A 21 3.36 16.10 5.90
CA ALA A 21 4.66 15.48 6.07
C ALA A 21 5.02 14.54 4.91
N GLN A 22 4.10 13.66 4.51
CA GLN A 22 4.33 12.73 3.41
C GLN A 22 4.56 13.43 2.05
N TYR A 23 3.92 14.58 1.83
CA TYR A 23 4.12 15.38 0.62
C TYR A 23 5.52 16.01 0.62
N ILE A 24 5.93 16.59 1.75
CA ILE A 24 7.25 17.23 1.89
C ILE A 24 8.37 16.19 1.76
N GLU A 25 8.22 15.00 2.35
CA GLU A 25 9.19 13.91 2.22
C GLU A 25 9.37 13.47 0.75
N GLN A 26 8.26 13.32 0.02
CA GLN A 26 8.32 13.01 -1.42
C GLN A 26 8.93 14.15 -2.23
N LEU A 27 8.64 15.40 -1.90
CA LEU A 27 9.22 16.56 -2.55
C LEU A 27 10.73 16.64 -2.30
N TYR A 28 11.18 16.29 -1.09
CA TYR A 28 12.59 16.23 -0.76
C TYR A 28 13.30 15.08 -1.50
N ALA A 29 12.67 13.91 -1.60
CA ALA A 29 13.21 12.82 -2.42
C ALA A 29 13.37 13.24 -3.90
N ARG A 30 12.39 13.95 -4.47
CA ARG A 30 12.51 14.50 -5.84
C ARG A 30 13.65 15.51 -5.98
N TYR A 31 13.87 16.34 -4.97
CA TYR A 31 15.01 17.27 -4.96
C TYR A 31 16.36 16.53 -4.94
N GLN A 32 16.46 15.40 -4.23
CA GLN A 32 17.67 14.58 -4.21
C GLN A 32 17.92 13.90 -5.57
N ASP A 33 16.88 13.54 -6.31
CA ASP A 33 16.99 12.99 -7.66
C ASP A 33 17.34 14.08 -8.70
N ASP A 34 16.64 15.21 -8.66
CA ASP A 34 16.90 16.39 -9.50
C ASP A 34 16.58 17.69 -8.75
N PRO A 35 17.60 18.50 -8.39
CA PRO A 35 17.39 19.80 -7.74
C PRO A 35 16.51 20.76 -8.54
N ASN A 36 16.45 20.64 -9.88
CA ASN A 36 15.62 21.49 -10.73
C ASN A 36 14.15 21.07 -10.78
N ALA A 37 13.80 19.90 -10.24
CA ALA A 37 12.44 19.40 -10.18
C ALA A 37 11.57 20.08 -9.10
N VAL A 38 12.18 20.93 -8.26
CA VAL A 38 11.49 21.70 -7.21
C VAL A 38 11.72 23.21 -7.38
N THR A 39 10.85 24.02 -6.78
CA THR A 39 10.94 25.48 -6.88
C THR A 39 12.18 26.01 -6.14
N PRO A 40 12.65 27.23 -6.45
CA PRO A 40 13.83 27.83 -5.81
C PRO A 40 13.74 27.89 -4.28
N GLU A 41 12.55 28.17 -3.74
CA GLU A 41 12.29 28.25 -2.31
C GLU A 41 12.52 26.88 -1.63
N TRP A 42 12.01 25.82 -2.25
CA TRP A 42 12.22 24.45 -1.79
C TRP A 42 13.68 24.00 -1.93
N ARG A 43 14.36 24.38 -3.02
CA ARG A 43 15.81 24.11 -3.14
C ARG A 43 16.60 24.75 -2.01
N GLN A 44 16.32 26.01 -1.69
CA GLN A 44 17.02 26.72 -0.61
C GLN A 44 16.73 26.08 0.74
N PHE A 45 15.48 25.70 0.99
CA PHE A 45 15.08 25.01 2.20
C PHE A 45 15.81 23.67 2.35
N PHE A 46 15.73 22.78 1.35
CA PHE A 46 16.35 21.45 1.39
C PHE A 46 17.88 21.48 1.41
N ALA A 47 18.50 22.46 0.77
CA ALA A 47 19.95 22.67 0.85
C ALA A 47 20.41 23.02 2.27
N ALA A 48 19.55 23.63 3.08
CA ALA A 48 19.87 24.01 4.47
C ALA A 48 19.77 22.84 5.46
N LEU A 49 19.08 21.74 5.13
CA LEU A 49 18.92 20.58 6.02
C LEU A 49 20.18 19.72 6.14
N ALA A 50 21.03 19.70 5.10
CA ALA A 50 22.29 18.95 5.06
C ALA A 50 22.18 17.44 5.39
N ASP A 51 21.00 16.83 5.17
CA ASP A 51 20.78 15.39 5.38
C ASP A 51 21.50 14.54 4.30
N ALA A 52 21.87 13.31 4.67
CA ALA A 52 22.41 12.36 3.72
C ALA A 52 21.32 11.93 2.71
N PRO A 53 21.58 11.94 1.38
CA PRO A 53 20.58 11.61 0.37
C PRO A 53 19.89 10.25 0.59
N ALA A 54 20.64 9.25 1.06
CA ALA A 54 20.13 7.92 1.33
C ALA A 54 19.06 7.90 2.43
N ASP A 55 19.21 8.74 3.46
CA ASP A 55 18.25 8.83 4.57
C ASP A 55 16.96 9.52 4.11
N VAL A 56 17.07 10.54 3.26
CA VAL A 56 15.91 11.21 2.64
C VAL A 56 15.11 10.26 1.78
N THR A 57 15.76 9.50 0.90
CA THR A 57 15.07 8.51 0.05
C THR A 57 14.44 7.39 0.90
N LYS A 58 15.06 7.01 2.01
CA LYS A 58 14.52 6.00 2.93
C LYS A 58 13.29 6.51 3.67
N ALA A 59 13.32 7.75 4.15
CA ALA A 59 12.17 8.38 4.80
C ALA A 59 10.97 8.47 3.85
N ALA A 60 11.19 8.95 2.62
CA ALA A 60 10.14 9.07 1.61
C ALA A 60 9.49 7.73 1.18
N LYS A 61 10.19 6.60 1.35
CA LYS A 61 9.64 5.25 1.11
C LYS A 61 8.68 4.80 2.22
N GLY A 62 8.59 5.54 3.31
CA GLY A 62 7.75 5.24 4.45
C GLY A 62 8.42 4.36 5.49
N ALA A 63 7.65 4.09 6.55
CA ALA A 63 8.12 3.35 7.71
C ALA A 63 8.50 1.90 7.36
N SER A 64 9.72 1.49 7.70
CA SER A 64 10.19 0.11 7.48
C SER A 64 9.39 -0.94 8.27
N TRP A 65 8.65 -0.51 9.30
CA TRP A 65 7.78 -1.37 10.11
C TRP A 65 6.34 -1.46 9.58
N GLN A 66 6.02 -0.76 8.48
CA GLN A 66 4.71 -0.84 7.85
C GLN A 66 4.46 -2.26 7.34
N LYS A 67 3.49 -2.95 7.95
CA LYS A 67 3.09 -4.29 7.51
C LYS A 67 2.29 -4.19 6.23
N LYS A 68 2.69 -4.94 5.20
CA LYS A 68 2.01 -5.00 3.89
C LYS A 68 0.52 -5.34 3.98
N ASN A 69 0.14 -6.16 4.97
CA ASN A 69 -1.20 -6.71 5.11
C ASN A 69 -1.98 -6.06 6.26
N TRP A 70 -1.64 -4.80 6.60
CA TRP A 70 -2.31 -4.01 7.63
C TRP A 70 -3.05 -2.82 7.00
N PRO A 71 -4.27 -2.47 7.45
CA PRO A 71 -5.07 -3.19 8.45
C PRO A 71 -5.57 -4.53 7.91
N LEU A 72 -5.70 -5.51 8.80
CA LEU A 72 -6.27 -6.81 8.46
C LEU A 72 -7.76 -6.61 8.07
N PRO A 73 -8.25 -7.24 7.00
CA PRO A 73 -9.67 -7.19 6.67
C PRO A 73 -10.50 -7.81 7.81
N MET A 74 -11.64 -7.18 8.15
CA MET A 74 -12.49 -7.58 9.28
C MET A 74 -12.94 -9.04 9.21
N ASN A 75 -13.23 -9.54 8.01
CA ASN A 75 -13.63 -10.94 7.75
C ASN A 75 -12.54 -11.62 6.93
N GLY A 76 -11.34 -11.69 7.51
CA GLY A 76 -10.22 -12.39 6.92
C GLY A 76 -10.44 -13.90 6.89
N GLU A 77 -9.62 -14.60 6.13
CA GLU A 77 -9.69 -16.04 5.93
C GLU A 77 -9.67 -16.88 7.24
N LEU A 78 -9.03 -16.39 8.31
CA LEU A 78 -9.09 -17.02 9.65
C LEU A 78 -10.44 -16.86 10.35
N VAL A 79 -11.13 -15.75 10.13
CA VAL A 79 -12.47 -15.50 10.68
C VAL A 79 -13.47 -16.41 9.96
N ASN A 80 -13.37 -16.47 8.63
CA ASN A 80 -14.17 -17.36 7.79
C ASN A 80 -13.99 -18.84 8.13
N ALA A 81 -12.79 -19.23 8.57
CA ALA A 81 -12.52 -20.58 9.04
C ALA A 81 -13.22 -20.91 10.37
N LEU A 82 -13.50 -19.90 11.20
CA LEU A 82 -14.14 -20.07 12.52
C LEU A 82 -15.67 -19.93 12.45
N ASP A 83 -16.19 -19.02 11.61
CA ASP A 83 -17.63 -18.73 11.49
C ASP A 83 -18.34 -19.43 10.30
N GLY A 84 -17.58 -19.96 9.34
CA GLY A 84 -18.11 -20.65 8.16
C GLY A 84 -18.50 -19.76 6.98
N ASP A 85 -18.11 -18.48 6.95
CA ASP A 85 -18.39 -17.55 5.84
C ASP A 85 -17.45 -17.76 4.62
N TRP A 86 -17.72 -18.80 3.83
CA TRP A 86 -16.94 -19.18 2.64
C TRP A 86 -17.33 -18.60 1.26
N PRO A 87 -18.53 -18.01 1.00
CA PRO A 87 -18.92 -17.53 -0.33
C PRO A 87 -17.92 -16.58 -1.01
N ALA A 88 -17.30 -15.67 -0.24
CA ALA A 88 -16.29 -14.75 -0.78
C ALA A 88 -15.00 -15.48 -1.21
N VAL A 89 -14.61 -16.52 -0.47
CA VAL A 89 -13.44 -17.35 -0.76
C VAL A 89 -13.71 -18.22 -1.99
N GLU A 90 -14.88 -18.83 -2.10
CA GLU A 90 -15.28 -19.61 -3.28
C GLU A 90 -15.17 -18.78 -4.56
N LYS A 91 -15.67 -17.53 -4.55
CA LYS A 91 -15.58 -16.62 -5.69
C LYS A 91 -14.14 -16.26 -6.06
N ALA A 92 -13.30 -16.03 -5.05
CA ALA A 92 -11.88 -15.71 -5.27
C ALA A 92 -11.10 -16.92 -5.83
N VAL A 93 -11.41 -18.13 -5.34
CA VAL A 93 -10.81 -19.38 -5.82
C VAL A 93 -11.27 -19.69 -7.25
N ALA A 94 -12.56 -19.57 -7.56
CA ALA A 94 -13.09 -19.74 -8.91
C ALA A 94 -12.39 -18.82 -9.92
N LYS A 95 -12.25 -17.53 -9.61
CA LYS A 95 -11.52 -16.55 -10.44
C LYS A 95 -10.05 -16.92 -10.65
N LYS A 96 -9.40 -17.48 -9.62
CA LYS A 96 -7.99 -17.92 -9.71
C LYS A 96 -7.84 -19.19 -10.55
N ILE A 97 -8.82 -20.11 -10.48
CA ILE A 97 -8.89 -21.31 -11.30
C ILE A 97 -9.12 -20.93 -12.76
N GLU A 98 -10.05 -20.02 -13.04
CA GLU A 98 -10.25 -19.45 -14.39
C GLU A 98 -8.97 -18.84 -14.95
N ALA A 99 -8.31 -17.98 -14.16
CA ALA A 99 -7.05 -17.35 -14.58
C ALA A 99 -5.94 -18.38 -14.86
N ARG A 100 -5.86 -19.46 -14.07
CA ARG A 100 -4.91 -20.56 -14.32
C ARG A 100 -5.29 -21.42 -15.52
N ALA A 101 -6.58 -21.71 -15.71
CA ALA A 101 -7.07 -22.48 -16.85
C ALA A 101 -6.76 -21.77 -18.18
N VAL A 102 -6.94 -20.45 -18.22
CA VAL A 102 -6.57 -19.62 -19.37
C VAL A 102 -5.05 -19.60 -19.60
N ALA A 103 -4.25 -19.63 -18.53
CA ALA A 103 -2.79 -19.60 -18.62
C ALA A 103 -2.15 -20.95 -19.00
N GLU A 104 -2.68 -22.08 -18.53
CA GLU A 104 -2.11 -23.42 -18.75
C GLU A 104 -2.64 -24.10 -20.02
N ALA A 105 -3.88 -23.82 -20.45
CA ALA A 105 -4.48 -24.48 -21.62
C ALA A 105 -5.48 -23.57 -22.36
N PRO A 106 -5.01 -22.56 -23.12
CA PRO A 106 -5.89 -21.62 -23.84
C PRO A 106 -6.80 -22.30 -24.89
N ALA A 107 -6.48 -23.52 -25.31
CA ALA A 107 -7.26 -24.31 -26.28
C ALA A 107 -8.38 -25.17 -25.67
N ARG A 108 -8.43 -25.30 -24.34
CA ARG A 108 -9.52 -26.00 -23.63
C ARG A 108 -9.96 -25.17 -22.43
N PRO A 109 -10.79 -24.14 -22.65
CA PRO A 109 -11.38 -23.41 -21.53
C PRO A 109 -12.20 -24.40 -20.69
N MET A 110 -11.93 -24.44 -19.38
CA MET A 110 -12.76 -25.20 -18.44
C MET A 110 -14.19 -24.67 -18.52
N SER A 111 -15.17 -25.58 -18.56
CA SER A 111 -16.57 -25.19 -18.51
C SER A 111 -16.89 -24.54 -17.15
N PRO A 112 -17.90 -23.64 -17.08
CA PRO A 112 -18.29 -23.00 -15.82
C PRO A 112 -18.59 -23.99 -14.68
N GLN A 113 -19.15 -25.15 -15.01
CA GLN A 113 -19.47 -26.20 -14.04
C GLN A 113 -18.20 -26.87 -13.46
N GLU A 114 -17.16 -27.04 -14.27
CA GLU A 114 -15.88 -27.59 -13.82
C GLU A 114 -15.14 -26.60 -12.90
N ILE A 115 -15.23 -25.30 -13.19
CA ILE A 115 -14.67 -24.24 -12.34
C ILE A 115 -15.37 -24.22 -10.98
N GLU A 116 -16.71 -24.25 -10.95
CA GLU A 116 -17.46 -24.27 -9.69
C GLU A 116 -17.13 -25.50 -8.85
N ARG A 117 -17.07 -26.68 -9.48
CA ARG A 117 -16.72 -27.93 -8.78
C ARG A 117 -15.31 -27.87 -8.22
N ALA A 118 -14.34 -27.44 -9.02
CA ALA A 118 -12.95 -27.30 -8.58
C ALA A 118 -12.81 -26.26 -7.46
N ALA A 119 -13.60 -25.18 -7.47
CA ALA A 119 -13.62 -24.19 -6.40
C ALA A 119 -14.14 -24.78 -5.09
N ARG A 120 -15.28 -25.50 -5.11
CA ARG A 120 -15.83 -26.16 -3.92
C ARG A 120 -14.90 -27.22 -3.34
N ASP A 121 -14.29 -28.03 -4.19
CA ASP A 121 -13.34 -29.07 -3.76
C ASP A 121 -12.07 -28.45 -3.13
N SER A 122 -11.61 -27.31 -3.66
CA SER A 122 -10.49 -26.56 -3.08
C SER A 122 -10.83 -25.99 -1.70
N VAL A 123 -12.05 -25.46 -1.51
CA VAL A 123 -12.50 -24.97 -0.19
C VAL A 123 -12.57 -26.12 0.82
N ARG A 124 -13.14 -27.27 0.43
CA ARG A 124 -13.15 -28.47 1.29
C ARG A 124 -11.76 -28.95 1.68
N ALA A 125 -10.81 -28.93 0.74
CA ALA A 125 -9.43 -29.29 1.02
C ALA A 125 -8.77 -28.31 2.01
N ILE A 126 -9.03 -27.01 1.88
CA ILE A 126 -8.55 -25.99 2.82
C ILE A 126 -9.14 -26.22 4.22
N MET A 127 -10.42 -26.60 4.33
CA MET A 127 -11.04 -26.94 5.61
C MET A 127 -10.38 -28.17 6.26
N MET A 128 -10.02 -29.20 5.49
CA MET A 128 -9.38 -30.42 6.00
C MET A 128 -7.94 -30.20 6.49
N ILE A 129 -7.19 -29.28 5.88
CA ILE A 129 -5.81 -28.96 6.28
C ILE A 129 -5.76 -28.18 7.61
N ARG A 130 -6.88 -27.60 8.01
CA ARG A 130 -6.98 -26.68 9.16
C ARG A 130 -7.70 -27.25 10.38
N ALA A 131 -8.22 -28.48 10.26
CA ALA A 131 -8.84 -29.22 11.37
C ALA A 131 -7.80 -29.85 12.30
#